data_AF-A0A948Z2P1-F1
#
_entry.id   AF-A0A948Z2P1-F1
#
_cell.length_a   1.000
_cell.length_b   1.000
_cell.length_c   1.000
_cell.angle_alpha   90.00
_cell.angle_beta   90.00
_cell.angle_gamma   90.00
#
_symmetry.space_group_name_H-M   'P 1'
#
loop_
_entity.id
_entity.type
_entity.pdbx_description
1 polymer ?
#
loop_
_entity_poly.entity_id
_entity_poly.type
_entity_poly.pdbx_seq_one_letter_code
_entity_poly.pdbx_strand_id
1 'polypeptide(L)'
;MGHLRTGNIPKTRKWRDVVFSISSLSGIGDIPYDEIAEKTLEASNQFLRRLPYDEAFQCCFQFLVTLSIAGRDQDVGKSAKNFGINIEGEPTKIKLSKALRDWIDANHPKSYDSEIASLARQATADTIASWINENSSANQLSLFSVEEDPYRPWRVSSKGDGFCKLTRSFFSNFTSRYLNFFLSRAANSNLKTYDERRKFNDAINKNSEKVAQHAFETTKLVQSFSAGWFNKQSKKESAPSFHDIRGFLIHSFEKLREEFRIQKEGQ
;
A
#
# COMPACT_ATOMS: atom_id res chain seq x y z
N MET A 1 5.57 0.21 27.37
CA MET A 1 5.57 1.06 26.15
C MET A 1 4.12 1.37 25.83
N GLY A 2 3.76 2.66 25.88
CA GLY A 2 2.37 3.10 26.00
C GLY A 2 1.46 2.61 24.88
N HIS A 3 0.32 2.04 25.26
CA HIS A 3 -0.86 2.01 24.43
C HIS A 3 -1.30 3.47 24.23
N LEU A 4 -0.72 4.16 23.25
CA LEU A 4 -1.41 5.25 22.61
C LEU A 4 -2.68 4.62 22.04
N ARG A 5 -3.79 4.77 22.77
CA ARG A 5 -5.13 4.77 22.18
C ARG A 5 -5.07 5.91 21.17
N THR A 6 -4.69 5.59 19.94
CA THR A 6 -5.03 6.42 18.80
C THR A 6 -6.54 6.59 18.91
N GLY A 7 -6.99 7.78 19.34
CA GLY A 7 -8.41 8.10 19.37
C GLY A 7 -9.03 7.79 18.01
N ASN A 8 -10.36 7.56 17.99
CA ASN A 8 -11.10 7.16 16.79
C ASN A 8 -10.51 7.85 15.55
N ILE A 9 -9.93 7.05 14.64
CA ILE A 9 -9.42 7.58 13.38
C ILE A 9 -10.66 8.18 12.69
N PRO A 10 -10.70 9.50 12.45
CA PRO A 10 -11.88 10.12 11.86
C PRO A 10 -12.03 9.55 10.45
N LYS A 11 -13.09 8.74 10.28
CA LYS A 11 -13.46 8.17 8.99
C LYS A 11 -14.56 9.01 8.38
N THR A 12 -14.49 9.21 7.08
CA THR A 12 -15.58 9.85 6.35
C THR A 12 -16.80 8.92 6.27
N ARG A 13 -16.60 7.59 6.21
CA ARG A 13 -17.66 6.56 6.14
C ARG A 13 -17.27 5.25 6.80
N LYS A 14 -18.25 4.52 7.37
CA LYS A 14 -18.05 3.12 7.78
C LYS A 14 -17.93 2.23 6.55
N TRP A 15 -17.26 1.07 6.67
CA TRP A 15 -17.12 0.13 5.55
C TRP A 15 -18.47 -0.33 5.00
N ARG A 16 -19.45 -0.59 5.87
CA ARG A 16 -20.83 -0.93 5.50
C ARG A 16 -21.46 0.12 4.58
N ASP A 17 -21.26 1.40 4.86
CA ASP A 17 -21.81 2.51 4.05
C ASP A 17 -21.13 2.59 2.66
N VAL A 18 -19.85 2.20 2.57
CA VAL A 18 -19.13 2.09 1.30
C VAL A 18 -19.75 0.97 0.46
N VAL A 19 -19.97 -0.22 1.05
CA VAL A 19 -20.59 -1.35 0.35
C VAL A 19 -22.04 -1.04 -0.03
N PHE A 20 -22.82 -0.43 0.86
CA PHE A 20 -24.17 0.04 0.54
C PHE A 20 -24.20 1.00 -0.65
N SER A 21 -23.24 1.95 -0.70
CA SER A 21 -23.12 2.88 -1.83
C SER A 21 -22.83 2.16 -3.15
N ILE A 22 -22.02 1.10 -3.11
CA ILE A 22 -21.69 0.26 -4.28
C ILE A 22 -22.93 -0.53 -4.72
N SER A 23 -23.60 -1.20 -3.77
CA SER A 23 -24.83 -1.96 -4.03
C SER A 23 -25.90 -1.09 -4.66
N SER A 24 -26.11 0.12 -4.12
CA SER A 24 -27.09 1.09 -4.65
C SER A 24 -26.79 1.50 -6.09
N LEU A 25 -25.51 1.60 -6.48
CA LEU A 25 -25.09 1.98 -7.82
C LEU A 25 -25.13 0.82 -8.84
N SER A 26 -25.22 -0.43 -8.36
CA SER A 26 -25.32 -1.59 -9.25
C SER A 26 -26.70 -1.75 -9.90
N GLY A 27 -27.73 -1.13 -9.32
CA GLY A 27 -29.12 -1.23 -9.80
C GLY A 27 -29.74 -2.62 -9.64
N ILE A 28 -29.12 -3.48 -8.83
CA ILE A 28 -29.61 -4.82 -8.51
C ILE A 28 -30.52 -4.71 -7.27
N GLY A 29 -31.75 -5.21 -7.36
CA GLY A 29 -32.66 -5.32 -6.21
C GLY A 29 -32.25 -6.46 -5.27
N ASP A 30 -32.52 -6.31 -3.96
CA ASP A 30 -32.22 -7.30 -2.91
C ASP A 30 -30.77 -7.82 -2.89
N ILE A 31 -29.78 -6.92 -2.89
CA ILE A 31 -28.40 -7.29 -2.58
C ILE A 31 -28.22 -7.40 -1.06
N PRO A 32 -27.72 -8.52 -0.52
CA PRO A 32 -27.36 -8.64 0.90
C PRO A 32 -26.05 -7.88 1.19
N TYR A 33 -26.08 -6.55 1.09
CA TYR A 33 -24.88 -5.70 1.18
C TYR A 33 -24.20 -5.79 2.55
N ASP A 34 -24.97 -6.06 3.61
CA ASP A 34 -24.46 -6.29 4.96
C ASP A 34 -23.63 -7.57 5.04
N GLU A 35 -24.15 -8.66 4.47
CA GLU A 35 -23.45 -9.95 4.40
C GLU A 35 -22.19 -9.85 3.53
N ILE A 36 -22.26 -9.12 2.41
CA ILE A 36 -21.09 -8.85 1.55
C ILE A 36 -20.04 -8.04 2.32
N ALA A 37 -20.46 -6.99 3.06
CA ALA A 37 -19.55 -6.17 3.85
C ALA A 37 -18.86 -6.97 4.95
N GLU A 38 -19.62 -7.80 5.68
CA GLU A 38 -19.09 -8.66 6.74
C GLU A 38 -18.12 -9.72 6.20
N LYS A 39 -18.53 -10.47 5.15
CA LYS A 39 -17.67 -11.47 4.50
C LYS A 39 -16.38 -10.85 3.97
N THR A 40 -16.44 -9.61 3.46
CA THR A 40 -15.25 -8.89 2.98
C THR A 40 -14.28 -8.60 4.14
N LEU A 41 -14.78 -8.10 5.28
CA LEU A 41 -13.93 -7.80 6.44
C LEU A 41 -13.39 -9.07 7.12
N GLU A 42 -14.19 -10.14 7.16
CA GLU A 42 -13.77 -11.41 7.74
C GLU A 42 -12.65 -12.06 6.91
N ALA A 43 -12.86 -12.17 5.59
CA ALA A 43 -11.84 -12.67 4.67
C ALA A 43 -10.58 -11.79 4.75
N SER A 44 -10.75 -10.47 4.81
CA SER A 44 -9.66 -9.52 5.00
C SER A 44 -8.86 -9.82 6.28
N ASN A 45 -9.53 -10.00 7.42
CA ASN A 45 -8.86 -10.22 8.70
C ASN A 45 -8.05 -11.52 8.75
N GLN A 46 -8.56 -12.60 8.15
CA GLN A 46 -7.85 -13.89 8.10
C GLN A 46 -6.56 -13.77 7.28
N PHE A 47 -6.64 -13.12 6.12
CA PHE A 47 -5.49 -12.98 5.22
C PHE A 47 -4.47 -11.95 5.71
N LEU A 48 -4.88 -10.85 6.37
CA LEU A 48 -3.96 -9.88 6.99
C LEU A 48 -3.01 -10.54 8.01
N ARG A 49 -3.37 -11.69 8.62
CA ARG A 49 -2.47 -12.45 9.51
C ARG A 49 -1.31 -13.12 8.77
N ARG A 50 -1.51 -13.46 7.50
CA ARG A 50 -0.53 -14.17 6.65
C ARG A 50 0.38 -13.21 5.88
N LEU A 51 -0.12 -12.01 5.53
CA LEU A 51 0.64 -11.02 4.76
C LEU A 51 2.03 -10.68 5.30
N PRO A 52 2.28 -10.53 6.62
CA PRO A 52 3.62 -10.26 7.09
C PRO A 52 4.63 -11.34 6.71
N TYR A 53 4.18 -12.56 6.45
CA TYR A 53 5.01 -13.72 6.13
C TYR A 53 5.16 -13.96 4.61
N ASP A 54 4.38 -13.28 3.78
CA ASP A 54 4.48 -13.39 2.33
C ASP A 54 5.79 -12.74 1.85
N GLU A 55 6.70 -13.55 1.31
CA GLU A 55 8.04 -13.10 0.94
C GLU A 55 8.02 -12.14 -0.26
N ALA A 56 7.06 -12.27 -1.18
CA ALA A 56 6.93 -11.34 -2.31
C ALA A 56 6.43 -9.98 -1.83
N PHE A 57 5.51 -9.94 -0.87
CA PHE A 57 5.08 -8.71 -0.21
C PHE A 57 6.25 -8.06 0.56
N GLN A 58 7.02 -8.86 1.30
CA GLN A 58 8.21 -8.39 2.00
C GLN A 58 9.23 -7.76 1.03
N CYS A 59 9.50 -8.41 -0.12
CA CYS A 59 10.38 -7.87 -1.16
C CYS A 59 9.90 -6.51 -1.67
N CYS A 60 8.59 -6.39 -1.96
CA CYS A 60 7.98 -5.15 -2.45
C CYS A 60 8.16 -3.99 -1.46
N PHE A 61 7.88 -4.24 -0.18
CA PHE A 61 8.06 -3.20 0.84
C PHE A 61 9.54 -2.89 1.07
N GLN A 62 10.39 -3.91 1.17
CA GLN A 62 11.83 -3.76 1.34
C GLN A 62 12.44 -2.91 0.22
N PHE A 63 12.01 -3.08 -1.03
CA PHE A 63 12.43 -2.25 -2.16
C PHE A 63 12.22 -0.75 -1.90
N LEU A 64 11.03 -0.36 -1.42
CA LEU A 64 10.70 1.03 -1.08
C LEU A 64 11.55 1.57 0.07
N VAL A 65 11.80 0.73 1.09
CA VAL A 65 12.65 1.10 2.23
C VAL A 65 14.09 1.30 1.76
N THR A 66 14.63 0.37 0.99
CA THR A 66 16.00 0.41 0.47
C THR A 66 16.22 1.64 -0.43
N LEU A 67 15.28 1.96 -1.33
CA LEU A 67 15.35 3.20 -2.12
C LEU A 67 15.33 4.45 -1.25
N SER A 68 14.53 4.46 -0.18
CA SER A 68 14.49 5.59 0.76
C SER A 68 15.78 5.71 1.58
N ILE A 69 16.44 4.59 1.91
CA ILE A 69 17.76 4.60 2.55
C ILE A 69 18.81 5.15 1.58
N ALA A 70 18.83 4.69 0.32
CA ALA A 70 19.75 5.18 -0.71
C ALA A 70 19.60 6.69 -0.96
N GLY A 71 18.39 7.24 -0.82
CA GLY A 71 18.12 8.67 -0.92
C GLY A 71 18.81 9.56 0.13
N ARG A 72 19.49 8.99 1.12
CA ARG A 72 20.29 9.74 2.11
C ARG A 72 21.65 10.15 1.57
N ASP A 73 22.20 9.38 0.64
CA ASP A 73 23.53 9.61 0.10
C ASP A 73 23.54 10.77 -0.90
N GLN A 74 24.71 11.41 -1.03
CA GLN A 74 24.92 12.44 -2.05
C GLN A 74 24.73 11.84 -3.45
N ASP A 75 25.27 10.65 -3.69
CA ASP A 75 25.09 9.88 -4.93
C ASP A 75 24.06 8.75 -4.72
N VAL A 76 22.78 9.11 -4.90
CA VAL A 76 21.64 8.19 -4.70
C VAL A 76 21.70 7.02 -5.69
N GLY A 77 22.12 7.27 -6.93
CA GLY A 77 22.22 6.24 -7.96
C GLY A 77 23.24 5.16 -7.60
N LYS A 78 24.44 5.58 -7.17
CA LYS A 78 25.48 4.66 -6.69
C LYS A 78 25.06 3.93 -5.41
N SER A 79 24.45 4.63 -4.46
CA SER A 79 23.98 4.02 -3.21
C SER A 79 22.91 2.94 -3.47
N ALA A 80 21.91 3.25 -4.31
CA ALA A 80 20.89 2.29 -4.71
C ALA A 80 21.51 1.08 -5.41
N LYS A 81 22.50 1.30 -6.30
CA LYS A 81 23.23 0.22 -6.98
C LYS A 81 23.99 -0.67 -6.02
N ASN A 82 24.61 -0.11 -4.98
CA ASN A 82 25.29 -0.90 -3.93
C ASN A 82 24.32 -1.81 -3.16
N PHE A 83 23.05 -1.41 -3.05
CA PHE A 83 22.00 -2.27 -2.51
C PHE A 83 21.45 -3.28 -3.52
N GLY A 84 21.84 -3.20 -4.80
CA GLY A 84 21.33 -4.06 -5.87
C GLY A 84 20.15 -3.47 -6.66
N ILE A 85 19.86 -2.18 -6.49
CA ILE A 85 18.79 -1.47 -7.21
C ILE A 85 19.41 -0.57 -8.30
N ASN A 86 19.25 -0.97 -9.56
CA ASN A 86 19.78 -0.19 -10.68
C ASN A 86 18.81 0.94 -11.09
N ILE A 87 19.19 2.17 -10.76
CA ILE A 87 18.48 3.41 -11.14
C ILE A 87 19.42 4.45 -11.77
N GLU A 88 20.44 3.98 -12.50
CA GLU A 88 21.40 4.88 -13.16
C GLU A 88 20.72 5.90 -14.10
N GLY A 89 21.17 7.14 -14.01
CA GLY A 89 20.56 8.30 -14.67
C GLY A 89 19.20 8.68 -14.07
N GLU A 90 18.36 9.34 -14.87
CA GLU A 90 17.04 9.76 -14.40
C GLU A 90 16.15 8.55 -14.05
N PRO A 91 15.66 8.40 -12.79
CA PRO A 91 14.89 7.26 -12.32
C PRO A 91 13.42 7.41 -12.76
N THR A 92 13.16 7.12 -14.04
CA THR A 92 11.79 7.15 -14.57
C THR A 92 10.92 6.04 -13.99
N LYS A 93 9.59 6.21 -14.04
CA LYS A 93 8.61 5.21 -13.59
C LYS A 93 8.84 3.83 -14.22
N ILE A 94 9.21 3.79 -15.51
CA ILE A 94 9.46 2.56 -16.26
C ILE A 94 10.73 1.87 -15.73
N LYS A 95 11.83 2.63 -15.56
CA LYS A 95 13.08 2.08 -15.00
C LYS A 95 12.88 1.52 -13.60
N LEU A 96 12.13 2.21 -12.74
CA LEU A 96 11.84 1.75 -11.39
C LEU A 96 10.90 0.53 -11.37
N SER A 97 9.98 0.43 -12.31
CA SER A 97 9.12 -0.76 -12.46
C SER A 97 9.95 -1.98 -12.89
N LYS A 98 10.96 -1.78 -13.77
CA LYS A 98 11.93 -2.81 -14.11
C LYS A 98 12.80 -3.17 -12.90
N ALA A 99 13.35 -2.17 -12.20
CA ALA A 99 14.19 -2.39 -11.01
C ALA A 99 13.44 -3.12 -9.89
N LEU A 100 12.14 -2.86 -9.70
CA LEU A 100 11.29 -3.62 -8.78
C LEU A 100 11.18 -5.10 -9.18
N ARG A 101 11.01 -5.38 -10.47
CA ARG A 101 10.96 -6.76 -10.98
C ARG A 101 12.29 -7.46 -10.76
N ASP A 102 13.38 -6.84 -11.20
CA ASP A 102 14.73 -7.37 -11.07
C ASP A 102 15.08 -7.60 -9.57
N TRP A 103 14.63 -6.71 -8.68
CA TRP A 103 14.77 -6.85 -7.23
C TRP A 103 14.04 -8.08 -6.67
N ILE A 104 12.76 -8.26 -7.04
CA ILE A 104 11.98 -9.42 -6.58
C ILE A 104 12.59 -10.71 -7.12
N ASP A 105 13.01 -10.72 -8.37
CA ASP A 105 13.62 -11.88 -9.00
C ASP A 105 14.94 -12.24 -8.32
N ALA A 106 15.80 -11.26 -8.03
CA ALA A 106 17.08 -11.47 -7.33
C ALA A 106 16.92 -11.97 -5.88
N ASN A 107 15.83 -11.60 -5.21
CA ASN A 107 15.54 -12.06 -3.84
C ASN A 107 14.85 -13.43 -3.80
N HIS A 108 14.42 -13.97 -4.94
CA HIS A 108 13.84 -15.32 -5.10
C HIS A 108 12.85 -15.72 -3.98
N PRO A 109 11.73 -14.99 -3.79
CA PRO A 109 10.73 -15.36 -2.79
C PRO A 109 10.24 -16.79 -3.04
N LYS A 110 10.30 -17.63 -2.02
CA LYS A 110 9.95 -19.06 -2.06
C LYS A 110 8.56 -19.32 -1.51
N SER A 111 8.13 -18.53 -0.53
CA SER A 111 6.83 -18.68 0.12
C SER A 111 5.98 -17.42 -0.06
N TYR A 112 5.07 -17.47 -1.04
CA TYR A 112 4.13 -16.38 -1.32
C TYR A 112 2.85 -16.89 -1.97
N ASP A 113 1.78 -16.11 -1.82
CA ASP A 113 0.53 -16.28 -2.55
C ASP A 113 0.59 -15.44 -3.83
N SER A 114 0.31 -16.04 -4.99
CA SER A 114 0.48 -15.39 -6.30
C SER A 114 -0.47 -14.20 -6.50
N GLU A 115 -1.69 -14.27 -5.98
CA GLU A 115 -2.66 -13.18 -6.06
C GLU A 115 -2.18 -12.02 -5.19
N ILE A 116 -1.77 -12.30 -3.96
CA ILE A 116 -1.23 -11.29 -3.03
C ILE A 116 0.04 -10.65 -3.60
N ALA A 117 0.97 -11.45 -4.12
CA ALA A 117 2.19 -10.97 -4.73
C ALA A 117 1.88 -10.04 -5.91
N SER A 118 0.87 -10.38 -6.73
CA SER A 118 0.42 -9.51 -7.83
C SER A 118 -0.14 -8.18 -7.31
N LEU A 119 -0.99 -8.20 -6.28
CA LEU A 119 -1.53 -6.98 -5.67
C LEU A 119 -0.43 -6.11 -5.04
N ALA A 120 0.56 -6.72 -4.36
CA ALA A 120 1.68 -6.03 -3.75
C ALA A 120 2.57 -5.36 -4.79
N ARG A 121 2.89 -6.05 -5.90
CA ARG A 121 3.69 -5.50 -7.01
C ARG A 121 2.99 -4.30 -7.65
N GLN A 122 1.69 -4.42 -7.93
CA GLN A 122 0.90 -3.33 -8.50
C GLN A 122 0.81 -2.14 -7.53
N ALA A 123 0.52 -2.39 -6.25
CA ALA A 123 0.50 -1.34 -5.23
C ALA A 123 1.85 -0.62 -5.10
N THR A 124 2.96 -1.35 -5.22
CA THR A 124 4.31 -0.78 -5.20
C THR A 124 4.55 0.11 -6.41
N ALA A 125 4.20 -0.36 -7.61
CA ALA A 125 4.32 0.42 -8.84
C ALA A 125 3.48 1.71 -8.80
N ASP A 126 2.23 1.64 -8.34
CA ASP A 126 1.37 2.82 -8.17
C ASP A 126 1.94 3.80 -7.15
N THR A 127 2.49 3.27 -6.05
CA THR A 127 3.12 4.09 -5.00
C THR A 127 4.32 4.82 -5.56
N ILE A 128 5.18 4.14 -6.32
CA ILE A 128 6.33 4.77 -6.99
C ILE A 128 5.86 5.84 -7.97
N ALA A 129 4.87 5.53 -8.81
CA ALA A 129 4.39 6.45 -9.83
C ALA A 129 3.78 7.73 -9.24
N SER A 130 2.93 7.58 -8.21
CA SER A 130 2.36 8.72 -7.46
C SER A 130 3.43 9.49 -6.70
N TRP A 131 4.36 8.80 -6.04
CA TRP A 131 5.45 9.43 -5.30
C TRP A 131 6.36 10.30 -6.18
N ILE A 132 6.74 9.80 -7.35
CA ILE A 132 7.53 10.57 -8.33
C ILE A 132 6.73 11.79 -8.79
N ASN A 133 5.46 11.62 -9.17
CA ASN A 133 4.63 12.75 -9.58
C ASN A 133 4.58 13.84 -8.49
N GLU A 134 4.37 13.46 -7.23
CA GLU A 134 4.25 14.42 -6.12
C GLU A 134 5.56 15.13 -5.77
N ASN A 135 6.71 14.48 -6.01
CA ASN A 135 8.01 14.96 -5.49
C ASN A 135 9.04 15.30 -6.57
N SER A 136 8.71 15.15 -7.86
CA SER A 136 9.54 15.60 -8.96
C SER A 136 9.49 17.11 -9.14
N SER A 137 10.63 17.70 -9.48
CA SER A 137 10.76 19.14 -9.73
C SER A 137 9.94 19.63 -10.94
N ALA A 138 9.67 18.76 -11.91
CA ALA A 138 8.88 19.07 -13.11
C ALA A 138 7.42 19.52 -12.83
N ASN A 139 6.88 19.23 -11.64
CA ASN A 139 5.55 19.73 -11.24
C ASN A 139 5.58 21.14 -10.63
N GLN A 140 6.76 21.72 -10.43
CA GLN A 140 6.91 23.14 -10.16
C GLN A 140 7.04 23.85 -11.51
N LEU A 141 5.97 24.56 -11.92
CA LEU A 141 5.99 25.55 -13.01
C LEU A 141 6.99 26.68 -12.64
N SER A 142 8.28 26.39 -12.74
CA SER A 142 9.35 27.36 -12.53
C SER A 142 9.64 28.03 -13.86
N LEU A 143 9.50 29.36 -13.90
CA LEU A 143 9.89 30.20 -15.04
C LEU A 143 11.41 30.23 -15.28
N PHE A 144 12.19 29.50 -14.47
CA PHE A 144 13.63 29.36 -14.57
C PHE A 144 14.01 27.88 -14.56
N SER A 145 14.98 27.52 -15.40
CA SER A 145 15.62 26.20 -15.45
C SER A 145 16.38 25.95 -14.14
N VAL A 146 15.67 25.46 -13.13
CA VAL A 146 16.29 24.88 -11.94
C VAL A 146 16.92 23.58 -12.39
N GLU A 147 18.20 23.40 -12.09
CA GLU A 147 18.90 22.13 -12.30
C GLU A 147 18.08 21.02 -11.64
N GLU A 148 17.47 20.14 -12.45
CA GLU A 148 16.57 19.12 -11.95
C GLU A 148 17.39 18.07 -11.23
N ASP A 149 17.29 18.00 -9.88
CA ASP A 149 17.76 16.82 -9.15
C ASP A 149 16.83 15.64 -9.46
N PRO A 150 17.26 14.68 -10.32
CA PRO A 150 16.40 13.58 -10.73
C PRO A 150 16.12 12.61 -9.57
N TYR A 151 16.90 12.69 -8.48
CA TYR A 151 16.77 11.86 -7.29
C TYR A 151 16.00 12.54 -6.16
N ARG A 152 15.48 13.75 -6.36
CA ARG A 152 14.68 14.49 -5.37
C ARG A 152 13.59 13.65 -4.71
N PRO A 153 12.78 12.83 -5.41
CA PRO A 153 11.77 11.99 -4.77
C PRO A 153 12.34 11.08 -3.68
N TRP A 154 13.53 10.50 -3.91
CA TRP A 154 14.18 9.60 -2.97
C TRP A 154 14.87 10.35 -1.83
N ARG A 155 15.39 11.56 -2.09
CA ARG A 155 15.88 12.45 -1.03
C ARG A 155 14.77 12.94 -0.10
N VAL A 156 13.56 13.10 -0.61
CA VAL A 156 12.40 13.43 0.22
C VAL A 156 12.00 12.21 1.06
N SER A 157 11.93 11.01 0.46
CA SER A 157 11.54 9.80 1.20
C SER A 157 12.59 9.35 2.21
N SER A 158 13.84 9.82 2.10
CA SER A 158 14.91 9.53 3.05
C SER A 158 14.81 10.27 4.39
N LYS A 159 13.86 11.20 4.49
CA LYS A 159 13.47 11.89 5.72
C LYS A 159 12.32 11.14 6.40
N GLY A 160 12.22 11.23 7.73
CA GLY A 160 11.20 10.51 8.49
C GLY A 160 9.77 10.84 8.07
N ASP A 161 9.46 12.11 7.80
CA ASP A 161 8.14 12.57 7.35
C ASP A 161 7.82 12.11 5.91
N GLY A 162 8.82 12.16 5.02
CA GLY A 162 8.72 11.64 3.66
C GLY A 162 8.49 10.14 3.63
N PHE A 163 9.28 9.38 4.40
CA PHE A 163 9.11 7.93 4.52
C PHE A 163 7.74 7.55 5.09
N CYS A 164 7.24 8.30 6.09
CA CYS A 164 5.89 8.14 6.64
C CYS A 164 4.82 8.27 5.56
N LYS A 165 4.93 9.27 4.68
CA LYS A 165 3.98 9.47 3.56
C LYS A 165 4.10 8.34 2.54
N LEU A 166 5.32 8.01 2.10
CA LEU A 166 5.57 6.91 1.16
C LEU A 166 4.99 5.58 1.66
N THR A 167 5.24 5.25 2.93
CA THR A 167 4.72 4.04 3.57
C THR A 167 3.20 4.05 3.62
N ARG A 168 2.59 5.18 4.02
CA ARG A 168 1.13 5.29 4.03
C ARG A 168 0.53 5.11 2.63
N SER A 169 1.15 5.68 1.60
CA SER A 169 0.72 5.50 0.21
C SER A 169 0.80 4.04 -0.22
N PHE A 170 1.88 3.34 0.10
CA PHE A 170 2.01 1.90 -0.15
C PHE A 170 0.90 1.08 0.50
N PHE A 171 0.71 1.24 1.82
CA PHE A 171 -0.34 0.52 2.53
C PHE A 171 -1.74 0.90 2.03
N SER A 172 -1.99 2.17 1.71
CA SER A 172 -3.26 2.63 1.14
C SER A 172 -3.57 1.97 -0.21
N ASN A 173 -2.59 1.99 -1.12
CA ASN A 173 -2.72 1.40 -2.45
C ASN A 173 -2.96 -0.11 -2.35
N PHE A 174 -2.19 -0.79 -1.48
CA PHE A 174 -2.37 -2.21 -1.24
C PHE A 174 -3.73 -2.52 -0.61
N THR A 175 -4.09 -1.86 0.49
CA THR A 175 -5.37 -2.08 1.19
C THR A 175 -6.57 -1.79 0.30
N SER A 176 -6.53 -0.78 -0.57
CA SER A 176 -7.59 -0.49 -1.54
C SER A 176 -7.78 -1.63 -2.54
N ARG A 177 -6.68 -2.08 -3.17
CA ARG A 177 -6.70 -3.21 -4.12
C ARG A 177 -7.19 -4.49 -3.46
N TYR A 178 -6.74 -4.71 -2.24
CA TYR A 178 -7.08 -5.84 -1.42
C TYR A 178 -8.57 -5.87 -1.02
N LEU A 179 -9.12 -4.75 -0.58
CA LEU A 179 -10.55 -4.62 -0.28
C LEU A 179 -11.41 -4.83 -1.53
N ASN A 180 -11.02 -4.26 -2.68
CA ASN A 180 -11.72 -4.48 -3.95
C ASN A 180 -11.70 -5.96 -4.37
N PHE A 181 -10.56 -6.64 -4.19
CA PHE A 181 -10.43 -8.07 -4.50
C PHE A 181 -11.40 -8.93 -3.66
N PHE A 182 -11.41 -8.75 -2.34
CA PHE A 182 -12.31 -9.51 -1.47
C PHE A 182 -13.77 -9.09 -1.59
N LEU A 183 -14.04 -7.82 -1.90
CA LEU A 183 -15.39 -7.34 -2.17
C LEU A 183 -15.97 -8.00 -3.43
N SER A 184 -15.20 -8.05 -4.52
CA SER A 184 -15.60 -8.76 -5.74
C SER A 184 -15.86 -10.23 -5.47
N ARG A 185 -14.98 -10.90 -4.71
CA ARG A 185 -15.14 -12.32 -4.34
C ARG A 185 -16.37 -12.57 -3.47
N ALA A 186 -16.59 -11.74 -2.46
CA ALA A 186 -17.76 -11.81 -1.58
C ALA A 186 -19.05 -11.59 -2.39
N ALA A 187 -19.09 -10.60 -3.26
CA ALA A 187 -20.24 -10.36 -4.13
C ALA A 187 -20.51 -11.54 -5.07
N ASN A 188 -19.48 -12.05 -5.76
CA ASN A 188 -19.62 -13.19 -6.68
C ASN A 188 -20.13 -14.46 -5.99
N SER A 189 -19.85 -14.64 -4.69
CA SER A 189 -20.35 -15.77 -3.90
C SER A 189 -21.83 -15.65 -3.50
N ASN A 190 -22.37 -14.43 -3.42
CA ASN A 190 -23.75 -14.17 -2.99
C ASN A 190 -24.69 -13.86 -4.16
N LEU A 191 -24.17 -13.35 -5.29
CA LEU A 191 -24.95 -13.01 -6.48
C LEU A 191 -25.19 -14.25 -7.35
N LYS A 192 -26.44 -14.41 -7.80
CA LYS A 192 -26.93 -15.64 -8.43
C LYS A 192 -26.67 -15.64 -9.94
N THR A 193 -26.84 -14.49 -10.58
CA THR A 193 -26.75 -14.39 -12.04
C THR A 193 -25.45 -13.74 -12.51
N TYR A 194 -25.04 -14.07 -13.74
CA TYR A 194 -23.88 -13.43 -14.37
C TYR A 194 -24.07 -11.91 -14.53
N ASP A 195 -25.28 -11.48 -14.90
CA ASP A 195 -25.60 -10.06 -15.10
C ASP A 195 -25.50 -9.27 -13.79
N GLU A 196 -25.97 -9.83 -12.67
CA GLU A 196 -25.79 -9.25 -11.33
C GLU A 196 -24.30 -9.10 -10.99
N ARG A 197 -23.50 -10.15 -11.19
CA ARG A 197 -22.06 -10.10 -10.92
C ARG A 197 -21.37 -9.03 -11.77
N ARG A 198 -21.74 -8.92 -13.05
CA ARG A 198 -21.20 -7.89 -13.95
C ARG A 198 -21.56 -6.49 -13.48
N LYS A 199 -22.84 -6.22 -13.23
CA LYS A 199 -23.34 -4.92 -12.73
C LYS A 199 -22.69 -4.52 -11.41
N PHE A 200 -22.51 -5.47 -10.49
CA PHE A 200 -21.84 -5.19 -9.21
C PHE A 200 -20.36 -4.88 -9.39
N ASN A 201 -19.63 -5.65 -10.20
CA ASN A 201 -18.22 -5.37 -10.48
C ASN A 201 -18.04 -4.01 -11.20
N ASP A 202 -18.94 -3.65 -12.11
CA ASP A 202 -18.96 -2.31 -12.72
C ASP A 202 -19.20 -1.22 -11.67
N ALA A 203 -20.07 -1.46 -10.69
CA ALA A 203 -20.32 -0.54 -9.58
C ALA A 203 -19.12 -0.41 -8.63
N ILE A 204 -18.37 -1.49 -8.38
CA ILE A 204 -17.09 -1.43 -7.64
C ILE A 204 -16.13 -0.50 -8.37
N ASN A 205 -15.93 -0.71 -9.67
CA ASN A 205 -15.00 0.10 -10.48
C ASN A 205 -15.38 1.59 -10.46
N LYS A 206 -16.68 1.91 -10.62
CA LYS A 206 -17.22 3.28 -10.55
C LYS A 206 -17.11 3.92 -9.17
N ASN A 207 -16.96 3.15 -8.09
CA ASN A 207 -16.78 3.63 -6.72
C ASN A 207 -15.38 3.37 -6.16
N SER A 208 -14.41 3.07 -7.02
CA SER A 208 -13.04 2.75 -6.60
C SER A 208 -12.42 3.83 -5.71
N GLU A 209 -12.76 5.11 -5.94
CA GLU A 209 -12.36 6.24 -5.12
C GLU A 209 -12.83 6.14 -3.66
N LYS A 210 -14.05 5.65 -3.40
CA LYS A 210 -14.57 5.51 -2.03
C LYS A 210 -13.84 4.40 -1.27
N VAL A 211 -13.53 3.30 -1.96
CA VAL A 211 -12.72 2.21 -1.40
C VAL A 211 -11.29 2.70 -1.12
N ALA A 212 -10.71 3.45 -2.05
CA ALA A 212 -9.39 4.06 -1.90
C ALA A 212 -9.34 5.04 -0.72
N GLN A 213 -10.35 5.91 -0.59
CA GLN A 213 -10.46 6.86 0.52
C GLN A 213 -10.56 6.13 1.86
N HIS A 214 -11.40 5.10 1.94
CA HIS A 214 -11.53 4.29 3.16
C HIS A 214 -10.21 3.59 3.53
N ALA A 215 -9.50 3.03 2.54
CA ALA A 215 -8.18 2.43 2.73
C ALA A 215 -7.16 3.47 3.23
N PHE A 216 -7.13 4.66 2.62
CA PHE A 216 -6.22 5.75 2.98
C PHE A 216 -6.42 6.28 4.39
N GLU A 217 -7.67 6.37 4.85
CA GLU A 217 -8.02 6.75 6.21
C GLU A 217 -7.58 5.68 7.21
N THR A 218 -7.86 4.41 6.91
CA THR A 218 -7.51 3.26 7.77
C THR A 218 -6.01 3.16 7.96
N THR A 219 -5.21 3.38 6.91
CA THR A 219 -3.74 3.21 6.95
C THR A 219 -3.01 4.35 7.64
N LYS A 220 -3.71 5.41 8.08
CA LYS A 220 -3.13 6.53 8.85
C LYS A 220 -2.40 6.06 10.11
N LEU A 221 -2.85 4.97 10.73
CA LEU A 221 -2.19 4.39 11.91
C LEU A 221 -0.76 3.91 11.63
N VAL A 222 -0.47 3.44 10.40
CA VAL A 222 0.86 2.93 10.03
C VAL A 222 1.86 4.09 10.03
N GLN A 223 1.40 5.26 9.62
CA GLN A 223 2.19 6.48 9.57
C GLN A 223 2.79 6.85 10.95
N SER A 224 2.05 6.61 12.04
CA SER A 224 2.42 7.06 13.39
C SER A 224 3.75 6.50 13.91
N PHE A 225 4.14 5.30 13.48
CA PHE A 225 5.38 4.63 13.93
C PHE A 225 6.40 4.42 12.80
N SER A 226 6.04 4.73 11.55
CA SER A 226 6.90 4.51 10.37
C SER A 226 8.23 5.27 10.44
N ALA A 227 8.21 6.56 10.82
CA ALA A 227 9.42 7.38 10.92
C ALA A 227 10.39 6.82 11.97
N GLY A 228 9.89 6.44 13.14
CA GLY A 228 10.71 5.90 14.23
C GLY A 228 11.39 4.60 13.84
N TRP A 229 10.66 3.70 13.18
CA TRP A 229 11.23 2.46 12.65
C TRP A 229 12.27 2.74 11.56
N PHE A 230 11.96 3.61 10.60
CA PHE A 230 12.86 3.94 9.49
C PHE A 230 14.16 4.61 9.94
N ASN A 231 14.09 5.53 10.91
CA ASN A 231 15.28 6.17 11.49
C ASN A 231 16.19 5.17 12.21
N LYS A 232 15.67 4.03 12.68
CA LYS A 232 16.48 2.94 13.22
C LYS A 232 17.14 2.13 12.12
N GLN A 233 16.42 1.83 11.04
CA GLN A 233 16.94 1.02 9.93
C GLN A 233 17.98 1.78 9.09
N SER A 234 17.75 3.07 8.85
CA SER A 234 18.66 3.92 8.06
C SER A 234 20.02 4.22 8.69
N LYS A 235 20.24 3.80 9.94
CA LYS A 235 21.56 3.85 10.60
C LYS A 235 22.45 2.65 10.26
N LYS A 236 21.87 1.60 9.68
CA LYS A 236 22.60 0.41 9.25
C LYS A 236 23.21 0.66 7.88
N GLU A 237 24.37 0.06 7.63
CA GLU A 237 25.06 0.13 6.32
C GLU A 237 24.40 -0.77 5.26
N SER A 238 23.58 -1.74 5.69
CA SER A 238 22.90 -2.70 4.83
C SER A 238 21.40 -2.44 4.74
N ALA A 239 20.79 -2.93 3.66
CA ALA A 239 19.34 -2.97 3.53
C ALA A 239 18.71 -3.75 4.70
N PRO A 240 17.51 -3.39 5.17
CA PRO A 240 16.84 -4.11 6.24
C PRO A 240 16.63 -5.58 5.87
N SER A 241 16.90 -6.49 6.78
CA SER A 241 16.68 -7.92 6.54
C SER A 241 15.18 -8.25 6.40
N PHE A 242 14.83 -9.42 5.85
CA PHE A 242 13.44 -9.87 5.88
C PHE A 242 12.89 -10.01 7.30
N HIS A 243 13.75 -10.28 8.29
CA HIS A 243 13.33 -10.28 9.69
C HIS A 243 12.91 -8.87 10.15
N ASP A 244 13.70 -7.84 9.84
CA ASP A 244 13.38 -6.45 10.15
C ASP A 244 12.08 -5.99 9.46
N ILE A 245 11.94 -6.33 8.18
CA ILE A 245 10.77 -6.03 7.36
C ILE A 245 9.53 -6.73 7.93
N ARG A 246 9.61 -8.04 8.17
CA ARG A 246 8.51 -8.83 8.74
C ARG A 246 8.06 -8.28 10.08
N GLY A 247 9.00 -7.89 10.96
CA GLY A 247 8.65 -7.28 12.25
C GLY A 247 7.82 -6.00 12.09
N PHE A 248 8.18 -5.14 11.13
CA PHE A 248 7.39 -3.95 10.80
C PHE A 248 6.00 -4.30 10.25
N LEU A 249 5.94 -5.28 9.35
CA LEU A 249 4.69 -5.70 8.73
C LEU A 249 3.74 -6.34 9.74
N ILE A 250 4.23 -7.19 10.65
CA ILE A 250 3.43 -7.79 11.73
C ILE A 250 2.74 -6.67 12.53
N HIS A 251 3.52 -5.71 13.01
CA HIS A 251 2.98 -4.60 13.79
C HIS A 251 1.96 -3.77 12.99
N SER A 252 2.26 -3.48 11.73
CA SER A 252 1.38 -2.70 10.85
C SER A 252 0.05 -3.40 10.59
N PHE A 253 0.09 -4.69 10.27
CA PHE A 253 -1.12 -5.46 9.99
C PHE A 253 -1.92 -5.79 11.25
N GLU A 254 -1.28 -5.96 12.42
CA GLU A 254 -2.00 -6.05 13.69
C GLU A 254 -2.84 -4.81 13.97
N LYS A 255 -2.28 -3.62 13.74
CA LYS A 255 -3.00 -2.37 13.93
C LYS A 255 -4.15 -2.20 12.92
N LEU A 256 -3.93 -2.53 11.65
CA LEU A 256 -4.99 -2.50 10.63
C LEU A 256 -6.12 -3.47 10.94
N ARG A 257 -5.79 -4.67 11.44
CA ARG A 257 -6.78 -5.68 11.85
C ARG A 257 -7.62 -5.20 13.02
N GLU A 258 -7.00 -4.54 14.00
CA GLU A 258 -7.73 -3.99 15.13
C GLU A 258 -8.72 -2.91 14.69
N GLU A 259 -8.33 -2.03 13.75
CA GLU A 259 -9.28 -1.07 13.17
C GLU A 259 -10.43 -1.73 12.40
N PHE A 260 -10.17 -2.82 11.67
CA PHE A 260 -11.22 -3.57 10.99
C PHE A 260 -12.16 -4.28 11.99
N ARG A 261 -11.63 -4.76 13.11
CA ARG A 261 -12.41 -5.35 14.20
C ARG A 261 -13.33 -4.32 14.85
N ILE A 262 -12.80 -3.16 15.22
CA ILE A 262 -13.58 -2.06 15.79
C ILE A 262 -14.74 -1.65 14.86
N GLN A 263 -14.52 -1.67 13.54
CA GLN A 263 -15.57 -1.36 12.57
C GLN A 263 -16.65 -2.44 12.45
N LYS A 264 -16.28 -3.70 12.68
CA LYS A 264 -17.25 -4.80 12.74
C LYS A 264 -18.07 -4.72 14.03
N GLU A 265 -17.44 -4.38 15.16
CA GLU A 265 -18.08 -4.32 16.48
C GLU A 265 -18.90 -3.03 16.71
N GLY A 266 -18.53 -1.93 16.07
CA GLY A 266 -19.29 -0.66 16.08
C GLY A 266 -20.51 -0.65 15.15
N GLN A 267 -21.05 -1.83 14.85
CA GLN A 267 -22.29 -2.08 14.13
C GLN A 267 -23.46 -2.18 15.09
#